data_AF-A0A2H0D8B1-F1
#
_entry.id   AF-A0A2H0D8B1-F1
#
_cell.length_a   1.000
_cell.length_b   1.000
_cell.length_c   1.000
_cell.angle_alpha   90.00
_cell.angle_beta   90.00
_cell.angle_gamma   90.00
#
_symmetry.space_group_name_H-M   'P 1'
#
loop_
_entity.id
_entity.type
_entity.pdbx_description
1 polymer ?
#
loop_
_entity_poly.entity_id
_entity_poly.type
_entity_poly.pdbx_seq_one_letter_code
_entity_poly.pdbx_strand_id
1 'polypeptide(L)' 'MKNNQALQLPAEWEEHDSTLIAWPANKEDWPGKFTPIQWVYGEIVRHLSRNEKIW' A
#
# COMPACT_ATOMS: atom_id res chain seq x y z
N MET A 1 -35.36 -5.34 12.55
CA MET A 1 -34.24 -5.99 13.27
C MET A 1 -32.97 -5.61 12.52
N LYS A 2 -32.02 -4.88 13.13
CA LYS A 2 -30.74 -4.60 12.49
C LYS A 2 -29.93 -5.89 12.53
N ASN A 3 -29.64 -6.48 11.37
CA ASN A 3 -28.75 -7.62 11.27
C ASN A 3 -27.40 -7.23 11.85
N ASN A 4 -27.00 -7.86 12.97
CA ASN A 4 -25.63 -7.85 13.46
C ASN A 4 -24.81 -8.79 12.54
N GLN A 5 -24.55 -8.37 11.30
CA GLN A 5 -23.49 -9.00 10.52
C GLN A 5 -22.17 -8.59 11.17
N ALA A 6 -21.44 -9.56 11.71
CA ALA A 6 -20.10 -9.32 12.21
C ALA A 6 -19.23 -8.87 11.02
N LEU A 7 -18.76 -7.62 11.05
CA LEU A 7 -17.76 -7.16 10.10
C LEU A 7 -16.49 -7.99 10.29
N GLN A 8 -16.04 -8.64 9.22
CA GLN A 8 -14.78 -9.37 9.20
C GLN A 8 -13.80 -8.60 8.34
N LEU A 9 -12.54 -8.59 8.77
CA LEU A 9 -11.46 -8.11 7.91
C LEU A 9 -11.17 -9.25 6.91
N PRO A 10 -11.30 -9.01 5.59
CA PRO A 10 -10.93 -10.01 4.59
C PRO A 10 -9.45 -10.34 4.70
N ALA A 11 -9.08 -11.51 4.22
CA ALA A 11 -7.68 -11.90 4.16
C ALA A 11 -6.95 -11.16 3.03
N GLU A 12 -5.63 -10.99 3.16
CA GLU A 12 -4.79 -10.27 2.18
C GLU A 12 -4.73 -10.95 0.79
N TRP A 13 -5.20 -12.18 0.64
CA TRP A 13 -5.25 -12.86 -0.66
C TRP A 13 -6.62 -12.79 -1.33
N GLU A 14 -7.62 -12.21 -0.66
CA GLU A 14 -8.93 -11.98 -1.25
C GLU A 14 -8.87 -10.78 -2.21
N GLU A 15 -9.89 -10.60 -3.03
CA GLU A 15 -9.91 -9.54 -4.04
C GLU A 15 -9.87 -8.15 -3.37
N HIS A 16 -8.91 -7.33 -3.79
CA HIS A 16 -8.74 -5.96 -3.32
C HIS A 16 -9.36 -4.95 -4.30
N ASP A 17 -10.02 -3.91 -3.79
CA ASP A 17 -10.38 -2.74 -4.62
C ASP A 17 -9.14 -1.93 -5.00
N SER A 18 -8.20 -1.81 -4.08
CA SER A 18 -6.95 -1.07 -4.28
C SER A 18 -5.94 -1.30 -3.16
N THR A 19 -4.68 -0.97 -3.45
CA THR A 19 -3.61 -0.88 -2.46
C THR A 19 -3.31 0.59 -2.13
N LEU A 20 -3.37 0.94 -0.85
CA LEU A 20 -2.97 2.26 -0.33
C LEU A 20 -1.47 2.26 0.00
N ILE A 21 -0.70 3.21 -0.54
CA ILE A 21 0.75 3.30 -0.33
C ILE A 21 1.14 4.70 0.16
N ALA A 22 1.66 4.77 1.38
CA ALA A 22 2.22 6.01 1.92
C ALA A 22 3.57 6.32 1.26
N TRP A 23 3.77 7.57 0.80
CA TRP A 23 5.02 7.99 0.17
C TRP A 23 6.13 8.25 1.23
N PRO A 24 7.39 7.82 1.00
CA PRO A 24 8.48 8.02 1.94
C PRO A 24 8.90 9.50 1.97
N ALA A 25 8.47 10.21 3.01
CA ALA A 25 8.73 11.64 3.18
C ALA A 25 9.69 11.96 4.34
N ASN A 26 9.78 11.12 5.37
CA ASN A 26 10.65 11.35 6.51
C ASN A 26 12.07 10.84 6.24
N LYS A 27 13.06 11.73 6.28
CA LYS A 27 14.47 11.40 6.03
C LYS A 27 15.11 10.58 7.13
N GLU A 28 14.65 10.72 8.38
CA GLU A 28 15.22 10.02 9.54
C GLU A 28 14.96 8.52 9.50
N ASP A 29 13.88 8.10 8.84
CA ASP A 29 13.58 6.68 8.59
C ASP A 29 14.56 6.06 7.57
N TRP A 30 15.27 6.89 6.79
CA TRP A 30 16.18 6.46 5.71
C TRP A 30 17.58 7.09 5.80
N PRO A 31 18.37 6.85 6.88
CA PRO A 31 19.71 7.43 7.03
C PRO A 31 20.63 7.05 5.87
N GLY A 32 21.11 8.07 5.14
CA GLY A 32 21.96 7.88 3.95
C GLY A 32 21.25 7.28 2.73
N LYS A 33 19.93 7.02 2.79
CA LYS A 33 19.16 6.33 1.74
C LYS A 33 17.87 7.05 1.32
N PHE A 34 17.68 8.29 1.73
CA PHE A 34 16.45 9.03 1.44
C PHE A 34 16.23 9.31 -0.07
N THR A 35 17.28 9.55 -0.83
CA THR A 35 17.17 9.70 -2.29
C THR A 35 16.80 8.35 -2.97
N PRO A 36 17.52 7.24 -2.71
CA PRO A 36 17.18 5.98 -3.38
C PRO A 36 15.83 5.37 -2.97
N ILE A 37 15.34 5.60 -1.74
CA ILE A 37 14.07 4.98 -1.32
C ILE A 37 12.86 5.47 -2.13
N GLN A 38 12.86 6.73 -2.56
CA GLN A 38 11.78 7.26 -3.40
C GLN A 38 11.69 6.50 -4.74
N TRP A 39 12.84 6.14 -5.32
CA TRP A 39 12.88 5.32 -6.53
C TRP A 39 12.37 3.90 -6.28
N VAL A 40 12.75 3.29 -5.15
CA VAL A 40 12.25 1.95 -4.77
C VAL A 40 10.72 1.95 -4.60
N TYR A 41 10.14 2.96 -3.94
CA TYR A 41 8.68 3.10 -3.86
C TYR A 41 8.04 3.28 -5.24
N GLY A 42 8.69 4.04 -6.14
CA GLY A 42 8.29 4.13 -7.54
C GLY A 42 8.25 2.76 -8.24
N GLU A 43 9.26 1.91 -8.02
CA GLU A 43 9.28 0.54 -8.56
C GLU A 43 8.20 -0.35 -7.94
N ILE A 44 7.91 -0.22 -6.63
CA ILE A 44 6.79 -0.94 -5.99
C ILE A 44 5.48 -0.57 -6.67
N VAL A 45 5.19 0.74 -6.81
CA VAL A 45 4.00 1.24 -7.52
C VAL A 45 3.96 0.73 -8.96
N ARG A 46 5.09 0.76 -9.68
CA ARG A 46 5.19 0.29 -11.08
C ARG A 46 4.88 -1.20 -11.23
N HIS A 47 5.19 -2.03 -10.23
CA HIS A 47 4.87 -3.45 -10.27
C HIS A 47 3.42 -3.72 -9.89
N LEU A 48 2.93 -3.10 -8.81
CA LEU A 48 1.57 -3.31 -8.31
C LEU A 48 0.51 -2.77 -9.27
N SER A 49 0.75 -1.61 -9.89
CA SER A 49 -0.16 -0.97 -10.86
C SER A 49 -0.49 -1.80 -12.10
N ARG A 50 0.22 -2.92 -12.33
CA ARG A 50 -0.08 -3.86 -13.41
C ARG A 50 -1.35 -4.68 -13.14
N ASN A 51 -1.65 -4.92 -11.87
CA ASN A 51 -2.71 -5.84 -11.45
C ASN A 51 -3.71 -5.18 -10.49
N GLU A 52 -3.34 -4.10 -9.81
CA GLU A 52 -4.18 -3.43 -8.82
C GLU A 52 -4.17 -1.90 -8.99
N LYS A 53 -5.25 -1.25 -8.53
CA LYS A 53 -5.32 0.20 -8.41
C LYS A 53 -4.51 0.67 -7.20
N ILE A 54 -3.79 1.79 -7.33
CA ILE A 54 -3.00 2.38 -6.25
C ILE A 54 -3.62 3.70 -5.78
N TRP A 55 -3.65 3.89 -4.46
CA TRP A 55 -4.01 5.15 -3.78
C TRP A 55 -2.86 5.68 -2.92
#